data_AF-A0A438AI51-F1
#
_entry.id   AF-A0A438AI51-F1
#
_cell.length_a   1.000
_cell.length_b   1.000
_cell.length_c   1.000
_cell.angle_alpha   90.00
_cell.angle_beta   90.00
_cell.angle_gamma   90.00
#
_symmetry.space_group_name_H-M   'P 1'
#
loop_
_entity.id
_entity.type
_entity.pdbx_description
1 polymer ?
#
loop_
_entity_poly.entity_id
_entity_poly.type
_entity_poly.pdbx_seq_one_letter_code
_entity_poly.pdbx_strand_id
1 'polypeptide(L)'
;MPYRLLRITLPEESADAARSALEDAGAAEVWTMSGTEGGAVVHALTHVSVAQAASDAVSEAMGEGRNWQLVSLAPEAVLPAPESEERQAELEEKDVQTAREEIYDDVREGASFSRDFAVMTALATLVAAIGIQTEQVAVVIGAMVIAPLLGPIMALAFGTALGNRNLLRRSAKSLALGLLIAAAVGTLMGLVIRVDPGNSMMTYGRALGLETIGLPLAAGAAAALMVASANTTSLIGVTVAAALLPPLAAFGLLLGGQYWAQAARAIVIVLTNIIAINLAAQVVFLVKGIRPNRYLSDTYQTSIFTAVGVWAGLAVALAAALFFFGDLGVTASSGPDQQIQSDG
;
A
#
# COMPACT_ATOMS: atom_id res chain seq x y z
N MET A 1 17.13 -7.14 4.74
CA MET A 1 18.45 -7.67 5.13
C MET A 1 18.61 -9.00 4.43
N PRO A 2 19.72 -9.23 3.69
CA PRO A 2 19.73 -10.23 2.62
C PRO A 2 20.09 -11.65 3.08
N TYR A 3 19.92 -11.98 4.37
CA TYR A 3 20.24 -13.29 4.91
C TYR A 3 19.03 -13.93 5.60
N ARG A 4 19.00 -15.25 5.59
CA ARG A 4 18.12 -16.11 6.38
C ARG A 4 18.98 -17.06 7.20
N LEU A 5 18.61 -17.25 8.45
CA LEU A 5 19.11 -18.34 9.26
C LEU A 5 18.11 -19.48 9.17
N LEU A 6 18.48 -20.56 8.48
CA LEU A 6 17.72 -21.79 8.49
C LEU A 6 18.13 -22.60 9.72
N ARG A 7 17.15 -22.99 10.53
CA ARG A 7 17.32 -23.88 11.67
C ARG A 7 16.51 -25.14 11.42
N ILE A 8 17.18 -26.26 11.29
CA ILE A 8 16.57 -27.56 11.00
C ILE A 8 16.77 -28.44 12.24
N THR A 9 15.68 -28.87 12.85
CA THR A 9 15.68 -29.84 13.96
C THR A 9 15.30 -31.19 13.39
N LEU A 10 16.10 -32.23 13.62
CA LEU A 10 15.94 -33.54 12.99
C LEU A 10 16.66 -34.64 13.81
N PRO A 11 16.46 -35.94 13.53
CA PRO A 11 17.17 -37.02 14.22
C PRO A 11 18.66 -37.03 13.87
N GLU A 12 19.53 -37.46 14.80
CA GLU A 12 20.99 -37.44 14.58
C GLU A 12 21.44 -38.22 13.33
N GLU A 13 20.74 -39.31 12.99
CA GLU A 13 21.00 -40.13 11.80
C GLU A 13 20.84 -39.38 10.47
N SER A 14 20.05 -38.31 10.44
CA SER A 14 19.76 -37.54 9.22
C SER A 14 20.52 -36.22 9.14
N ALA A 15 21.38 -35.91 10.13
CA ALA A 15 22.07 -34.63 10.23
C ALA A 15 23.09 -34.41 9.11
N ASP A 16 23.80 -35.47 8.72
CA ASP A 16 24.78 -35.40 7.64
C ASP A 16 24.10 -35.20 6.27
N ALA A 17 22.94 -35.83 6.04
CA ALA A 17 22.17 -35.65 4.82
C ALA A 17 21.64 -34.21 4.67
N ALA A 18 21.09 -33.64 5.74
CA ALA A 18 20.61 -32.26 5.74
C ALA A 18 21.76 -31.26 5.56
N ARG A 19 22.92 -31.53 6.17
CA ARG A 19 24.12 -30.70 6.00
C ARG A 19 24.61 -30.71 4.56
N SER A 20 24.76 -31.88 3.93
CA SER A 20 25.21 -31.97 2.54
C SER A 20 24.24 -31.27 1.58
N ALA A 21 22.92 -31.42 1.78
CA ALA A 21 21.93 -30.73 0.96
C ALA A 21 22.02 -29.20 1.04
N LEU A 22 22.35 -28.65 2.22
CA LEU A 22 22.53 -27.21 2.41
C LEU A 22 23.84 -26.70 1.79
N GLU A 23 24.92 -27.47 1.90
CA GLU A 23 26.21 -27.15 1.28
C GLU A 23 26.10 -27.17 -0.25
N ASP A 24 25.42 -28.18 -0.83
CA ASP A 24 25.19 -28.30 -2.27
C ASP A 24 24.28 -27.19 -2.82
N ALA A 25 23.32 -26.70 -2.01
CA ALA A 25 22.47 -25.58 -2.37
C ALA A 25 23.22 -24.23 -2.35
N GLY A 26 24.44 -24.17 -1.81
CA GLY A 26 25.25 -22.95 -1.74
C GLY A 26 24.99 -22.10 -0.49
N ALA A 27 24.66 -22.72 0.64
CA ALA A 27 24.64 -22.03 1.94
C ALA A 27 26.04 -21.48 2.28
N ALA A 28 26.10 -20.26 2.83
CA ALA A 28 27.36 -19.57 3.11
C ALA A 28 28.11 -20.21 4.29
N GLU A 29 27.38 -20.55 5.35
CA GLU A 29 27.91 -21.26 6.51
C GLU A 29 26.89 -22.31 6.97
N VAL A 30 27.36 -23.52 7.25
CA VAL A 30 26.53 -24.62 7.78
C VAL A 30 27.22 -25.21 9.01
N TRP A 31 26.49 -25.36 10.10
CA TRP A 31 26.98 -26.01 11.32
C TRP A 31 25.92 -26.88 11.98
N THR A 32 26.37 -27.93 12.64
CA THR A 32 25.50 -28.90 13.32
C THR A 32 25.77 -28.86 14.81
N MET A 33 24.70 -28.90 15.61
CA MET A 33 24.74 -29.05 17.05
C MET A 33 24.01 -30.35 17.42
N SER A 34 24.66 -31.25 18.14
CA SER A 34 23.97 -32.42 18.71
C SER A 34 23.07 -31.96 19.86
N GLY A 35 21.82 -32.41 19.85
CA GLY A 35 20.83 -32.20 20.89
C GLY A 35 20.91 -33.26 21.99
N THR A 36 20.12 -33.07 23.04
CA THR A 36 19.87 -34.11 24.04
C THR A 36 18.72 -35.01 23.55
N GLU A 37 18.76 -36.31 23.84
CA GLU A 37 17.79 -37.33 23.39
C GLU A 37 17.86 -37.74 21.89
N GLY A 38 19.04 -37.71 21.26
CA GLY A 38 19.25 -38.27 19.91
C GLY A 38 18.72 -37.42 18.76
N GLY A 39 18.36 -36.16 19.04
CA GLY A 39 18.09 -35.13 18.03
C GLY A 39 19.35 -34.34 17.69
N ALA A 40 19.39 -33.75 16.50
CA ALA A 40 20.41 -32.80 16.05
C ALA A 40 19.74 -31.53 15.51
N VAL A 41 20.46 -30.42 15.58
CA VAL A 41 20.04 -29.14 15.01
C VAL A 41 21.09 -28.68 14.01
N VAL A 42 20.72 -28.62 12.74
CA VAL A 42 21.55 -28.06 11.67
C VAL A 42 21.14 -26.62 11.45
N HIS A 43 22.11 -25.72 11.49
CA HIS A 43 21.92 -24.32 11.17
C HIS A 43 22.65 -24.01 9.87
N ALA A 44 22.01 -23.20 9.02
CA ALA A 44 22.64 -22.66 7.84
C ALA A 44 22.35 -21.17 7.73
N LEU A 45 23.41 -20.37 7.55
CA LEU A 45 23.28 -18.99 7.12
C LEU A 45 23.29 -18.97 5.59
N THR A 46 22.19 -18.50 5.02
CA THR A 46 21.98 -18.46 3.58
C THR A 46 21.56 -17.08 3.16
N HIS A 47 21.96 -16.68 1.95
CA HIS A 47 21.39 -15.50 1.32
C HIS A 47 19.91 -15.73 0.99
N VAL A 48 19.05 -14.70 1.09
CA VAL A 48 17.60 -14.81 0.79
C VAL A 48 17.35 -15.49 -0.56
N SER A 49 18.12 -15.11 -1.58
CA SER A 49 18.05 -15.66 -2.93
C SER A 49 18.41 -17.15 -3.09
N VAL A 50 19.00 -17.78 -2.07
CA VAL A 50 19.37 -19.20 -2.02
C VAL A 50 18.51 -19.97 -1.01
N ALA A 51 17.87 -19.27 -0.07
CA ALA A 51 17.13 -19.88 1.04
C ALA A 51 16.01 -20.82 0.58
N GLN A 52 15.34 -20.51 -0.54
CA GLN A 52 14.30 -21.37 -1.11
C GLN A 52 14.91 -22.67 -1.67
N ALA A 53 15.96 -22.58 -2.49
CA ALA A 53 16.64 -23.75 -3.03
C ALA A 53 17.24 -24.62 -1.92
N ALA A 54 17.79 -24.01 -0.88
CA ALA A 54 18.28 -24.70 0.31
C ALA A 54 17.15 -25.40 1.09
N SER A 55 15.98 -24.75 1.22
CA SER A 55 14.82 -25.36 1.88
C SER A 55 14.24 -26.53 1.07
N ASP A 56 14.18 -26.38 -0.25
CA ASP A 56 13.70 -27.42 -1.17
C ASP A 56 14.65 -28.63 -1.17
N ALA A 57 15.98 -28.39 -1.20
CA ALA A 57 17.00 -29.44 -1.13
C ALA A 57 16.92 -30.23 0.19
N VAL A 58 16.71 -29.54 1.32
CA VAL A 58 16.49 -30.20 2.61
C VAL A 58 15.18 -30.98 2.60
N SER A 59 14.10 -30.41 2.04
CA SER A 59 12.82 -31.10 1.95
C SER A 59 12.90 -32.37 1.09
N GLU A 60 13.66 -32.35 0.01
CA GLU A 60 13.89 -33.50 -0.86
C GLU A 60 14.76 -34.56 -0.16
N ALA A 61 15.83 -34.14 0.52
CA ALA A 61 16.72 -35.03 1.26
C ALA A 61 16.03 -35.72 2.45
N MET A 62 15.09 -35.04 3.11
CA MET A 62 14.43 -35.53 4.32
C MET A 62 13.09 -36.26 4.03
N GLY A 63 12.51 -36.07 2.84
CA GLY A 63 11.24 -36.66 2.43
C GLY A 63 10.03 -36.24 3.29
N GLU A 64 8.90 -36.93 3.15
CA GLU A 64 7.64 -36.63 3.86
C GLU A 64 7.63 -37.00 5.37
N GLY A 65 8.80 -37.26 5.97
CA GLY A 65 8.91 -37.64 7.37
C GLY A 65 8.46 -36.54 8.33
N ARG A 66 7.69 -36.89 9.37
CA ARG A 66 7.24 -35.95 10.42
C ARG A 66 8.27 -35.68 11.52
N ASN A 67 9.49 -36.21 11.39
CA ASN A 67 10.50 -36.19 12.45
C ASN A 67 11.51 -35.05 12.29
N TRP A 68 11.28 -34.12 11.37
CA TRP A 68 12.12 -32.96 11.16
C TRP A 68 11.29 -31.68 11.04
N GLN A 69 11.91 -30.54 11.36
CA GLN A 69 11.31 -29.22 11.26
C GLN A 69 12.35 -28.23 10.77
N LEU A 70 12.05 -27.50 9.70
CA LEU A 70 12.82 -26.35 9.24
C LEU A 70 12.13 -25.05 9.64
N VAL A 71 12.89 -24.15 10.26
CA VAL A 71 12.47 -22.81 10.65
C VAL A 71 13.39 -21.81 9.95
N SER A 72 12.82 -20.90 9.17
CA SER A 72 13.56 -19.82 8.51
C SER A 72 13.39 -18.52 9.29
N LEU A 73 14.51 -17.94 9.73
CA LEU A 73 14.55 -16.72 10.53
C LEU A 73 15.24 -15.59 9.77
N ALA A 74 14.76 -14.36 9.97
CA ALA A 74 15.41 -13.15 9.47
C ALA A 74 16.34 -12.59 10.59
N PRO A 75 17.67 -12.68 10.47
CA PRO A 75 18.56 -12.09 11.46
C PRO A 75 18.48 -10.56 11.42
N GLU A 76 18.52 -9.92 12.58
CA GLU A 76 18.58 -8.45 12.68
C GLU A 76 19.96 -7.91 12.27
N ALA A 77 21.02 -8.67 12.53
CA ALA A 77 22.39 -8.36 12.12
C ALA A 77 23.22 -9.63 11.92
N VAL A 78 24.13 -9.60 10.93
CA VAL A 78 25.13 -10.64 10.65
C VAL A 78 26.48 -9.96 10.54
N LEU A 79 27.45 -10.38 11.36
CA LEU A 79 28.80 -9.81 11.41
C LEU A 79 29.84 -10.93 11.64
N PRO A 80 30.97 -10.96 10.91
CA PRO A 80 31.30 -10.14 9.73
C PRO A 80 30.45 -10.53 8.51
N ALA A 81 30.33 -9.64 7.51
CA ALA A 81 29.63 -9.99 6.28
C ALA A 81 30.45 -11.06 5.51
N PRO A 82 29.86 -12.22 5.16
CA PRO A 82 30.57 -13.24 4.39
C PRO A 82 30.85 -12.69 2.96
N GLU A 83 32.14 -12.58 2.58
CA GLU A 83 32.70 -11.96 1.34
C GLU A 83 32.12 -12.58 0.03
N SER A 84 32.08 -11.97 -1.17
CA SER A 84 32.92 -11.02 -1.94
C SER A 84 32.10 -10.07 -2.84
N GLU A 85 32.64 -8.90 -3.25
CA GLU A 85 31.93 -7.83 -3.99
C GLU A 85 31.20 -8.29 -5.28
N GLU A 86 31.76 -9.26 -6.02
CA GLU A 86 31.16 -9.79 -7.26
C GLU A 86 29.97 -10.73 -6.97
N ARG A 87 30.07 -11.56 -5.93
CA ARG A 87 28.95 -12.42 -5.49
C ARG A 87 27.85 -11.59 -4.85
N GLN A 88 28.21 -10.53 -4.11
CA GLN A 88 27.27 -9.54 -3.59
C GLN A 88 26.48 -8.85 -4.69
N ALA A 89 27.10 -8.47 -5.81
CA ALA A 89 26.39 -7.88 -6.93
C ALA A 89 25.40 -8.84 -7.60
N GLU A 90 25.78 -10.11 -7.86
CA GLU A 90 24.86 -11.13 -8.39
C GLU A 90 23.72 -11.44 -7.41
N LEU A 91 24.03 -11.48 -6.12
CA LEU A 91 23.08 -11.81 -5.05
C LEU A 91 22.14 -10.63 -4.75
N GLU A 92 22.61 -9.38 -4.82
CA GLU A 92 21.79 -8.15 -4.76
C GLU A 92 20.80 -8.08 -5.93
N GLU A 93 21.25 -8.45 -7.14
CA GLU A 93 20.37 -8.47 -8.32
C GLU A 93 19.25 -9.52 -8.17
N LYS A 94 19.58 -10.68 -7.59
CA LYS A 94 18.64 -11.77 -7.30
C LYS A 94 17.73 -11.44 -6.11
N ASP A 95 18.21 -10.77 -5.06
CA ASP A 95 17.40 -10.26 -3.94
C ASP A 95 16.44 -9.15 -4.37
N VAL A 96 16.87 -8.27 -5.27
CA VAL A 96 15.98 -7.28 -5.89
C VAL A 96 14.88 -7.97 -6.67
N GLN A 97 15.16 -9.11 -7.32
CA GLN A 97 14.14 -9.87 -8.04
C GLN A 97 13.17 -10.62 -7.10
N THR A 98 13.66 -11.31 -6.07
CA THR A 98 12.81 -11.98 -5.08
C THR A 98 11.96 -10.99 -4.28
N ALA A 99 12.54 -9.86 -3.84
CA ALA A 99 11.79 -8.80 -3.18
C ALA A 99 10.71 -8.19 -4.10
N ARG A 100 10.96 -8.11 -5.41
CA ARG A 100 9.94 -7.65 -6.38
C ARG A 100 8.79 -8.64 -6.53
N GLU A 101 9.06 -9.94 -6.48
CA GLU A 101 8.03 -10.98 -6.55
C GLU A 101 7.15 -10.97 -5.29
N GLU A 102 7.75 -10.88 -4.10
CA GLU A 102 7.04 -10.75 -2.82
C GLU A 102 6.17 -9.48 -2.78
N ILE A 103 6.73 -8.33 -3.18
CA ILE A 103 5.97 -7.07 -3.30
C ILE A 103 4.83 -7.20 -4.33
N TYR A 104 5.06 -7.87 -5.45
CA TYR A 104 4.03 -8.06 -6.48
C TYR A 104 2.87 -8.90 -5.95
N ASP A 105 3.14 -9.98 -5.22
CA ASP A 105 2.10 -10.84 -4.67
C ASP A 105 1.31 -10.14 -3.54
N ASP A 106 1.98 -9.44 -2.62
CA ASP A 106 1.33 -8.61 -1.59
C ASP A 106 0.39 -7.56 -2.20
N VAL A 107 0.88 -6.85 -3.22
CA VAL A 107 0.10 -5.82 -3.91
C VAL A 107 -1.05 -6.43 -4.71
N ARG A 108 -0.84 -7.60 -5.33
CA ARG A 108 -1.87 -8.32 -6.10
C ARG A 108 -2.97 -8.84 -5.20
N GLU A 109 -2.64 -9.30 -4.00
CA GLU A 109 -3.62 -9.73 -2.99
C GLU A 109 -4.44 -8.54 -2.50
N GLY A 110 -3.78 -7.43 -2.15
CA GLY A 110 -4.42 -6.17 -1.78
C GLY A 110 -5.27 -5.51 -2.88
N ALA A 111 -5.04 -5.87 -4.15
CA ALA A 111 -5.84 -5.41 -5.29
C ALA A 111 -7.23 -6.06 -5.38
N SER A 112 -7.45 -7.17 -4.66
CA SER A 112 -8.63 -8.00 -4.85
C SER A 112 -9.84 -7.51 -4.05
N PHE A 113 -10.99 -7.44 -4.71
CA PHE A 113 -12.25 -7.19 -4.03
C PHE A 113 -12.71 -8.48 -3.33
N SER A 114 -12.87 -8.43 -2.01
CA SER A 114 -13.40 -9.52 -1.19
C SER A 114 -14.70 -9.10 -0.48
N ARG A 115 -15.43 -10.07 0.08
CA ARG A 115 -16.60 -9.77 0.91
C ARG A 115 -16.21 -9.00 2.15
N ASP A 116 -15.08 -9.37 2.77
CA ASP A 116 -14.56 -8.70 3.95
C ASP A 116 -14.19 -7.25 3.64
N PHE A 117 -13.57 -7.00 2.47
CA PHE A 117 -13.31 -5.65 1.99
C PHE A 117 -14.60 -4.81 1.91
N ALA A 118 -15.67 -5.36 1.35
CA ALA A 118 -16.96 -4.69 1.22
C ALA A 118 -17.58 -4.39 2.60
N VAL A 119 -17.59 -5.36 3.50
CA VAL A 119 -18.15 -5.23 4.85
C VAL A 119 -17.33 -4.24 5.69
N MET A 120 -16.01 -4.35 5.68
CA MET A 120 -15.12 -3.41 6.38
C MET A 120 -15.28 -1.99 5.86
N THR A 121 -15.38 -1.81 4.54
CA THR A 121 -15.62 -0.48 3.94
C THR A 121 -16.97 0.08 4.39
N ALA A 122 -18.03 -0.71 4.36
CA ALA A 122 -19.35 -0.28 4.81
C ALA A 122 -19.38 0.10 6.30
N LEU A 123 -18.80 -0.73 7.17
CA LEU A 123 -18.70 -0.46 8.61
C LEU A 123 -17.83 0.76 8.90
N ALA A 124 -16.68 0.88 8.24
CA ALA A 124 -15.81 2.04 8.38
C ALA A 124 -16.54 3.33 7.96
N THR A 125 -17.27 3.31 6.84
CA THR A 125 -18.05 4.48 6.42
C THR A 125 -19.18 4.81 7.39
N LEU A 126 -19.85 3.80 7.97
CA LEU A 126 -20.86 4.01 8.99
C LEU A 126 -20.27 4.73 10.23
N VAL A 127 -19.14 4.24 10.72
CA VAL A 127 -18.42 4.84 11.86
C VAL A 127 -17.92 6.24 11.52
N ALA A 128 -17.35 6.43 10.32
CA ALA A 128 -16.91 7.74 9.85
C ALA A 128 -18.08 8.73 9.78
N ALA A 129 -19.24 8.30 9.26
CA ALA A 129 -20.42 9.15 9.17
C ALA A 129 -20.92 9.62 10.54
N ILE A 130 -20.95 8.72 11.52
CA ILE A 130 -21.28 9.06 12.92
C ILE A 130 -20.24 10.00 13.51
N GLY A 131 -18.94 9.73 13.27
CA GLY A 131 -17.84 10.56 13.76
C GLY A 131 -17.88 11.98 13.20
N ILE A 132 -18.15 12.14 11.90
CA ILE A 132 -18.30 13.45 11.26
C ILE A 132 -19.53 14.18 11.84
N GLN A 133 -20.67 13.50 11.95
CA GLN A 133 -21.89 14.11 12.47
C GLN A 133 -21.77 14.56 13.94
N THR A 134 -20.97 13.85 14.73
CA THR A 134 -20.71 14.15 16.15
C THR A 134 -19.48 15.03 16.36
N GLU A 135 -18.81 15.46 15.29
CA GLU A 135 -17.55 16.21 15.31
C GLU A 135 -16.44 15.54 16.15
N GLN A 136 -16.41 14.20 16.17
CA GLN A 136 -15.43 13.41 16.91
C GLN A 136 -14.30 12.94 16.00
N VAL A 137 -13.21 13.73 15.94
CA VAL A 137 -12.02 13.41 15.12
C VAL A 137 -11.47 12.01 15.43
N ALA A 138 -11.45 11.62 16.71
CA ALA A 138 -10.94 10.31 17.13
C ALA A 138 -11.73 9.14 16.53
N VAL A 139 -13.06 9.26 16.42
CA VAL A 139 -13.93 8.24 15.81
C VAL A 139 -13.69 8.17 14.30
N VAL A 140 -13.52 9.34 13.67
CA VAL A 140 -13.19 9.43 12.23
C VAL A 140 -11.83 8.80 11.95
N ILE A 141 -10.83 9.01 12.79
CA ILE A 141 -9.52 8.33 12.68
C ILE A 141 -9.67 6.82 12.87
N GLY A 142 -10.44 6.37 13.87
CA GLY A 142 -10.72 4.94 14.08
C GLY A 142 -11.35 4.28 12.85
N ALA A 143 -12.27 4.96 12.17
CA ALA A 143 -12.83 4.49 10.90
C ALA A 143 -11.79 4.35 9.78
N MET A 144 -10.82 5.27 9.68
CA MET A 144 -9.74 5.20 8.69
C MET A 144 -8.87 3.95 8.88
N VAL A 145 -8.62 3.54 10.13
CA VAL A 145 -7.84 2.32 10.44
C VAL A 145 -8.53 1.06 9.92
N ILE A 146 -9.86 1.04 9.95
CA ILE A 146 -10.67 -0.12 9.54
C ILE A 146 -10.77 -0.23 8.01
N ALA A 147 -10.79 0.90 7.30
CA ALA A 147 -11.09 0.91 5.87
C ALA A 147 -9.93 0.37 5.01
N PRO A 148 -10.12 -0.75 4.27
CA PRO A 148 -9.05 -1.39 3.51
C PRO A 148 -8.76 -0.74 2.15
N LEU A 149 -8.88 0.60 2.04
CA LEU A 149 -8.76 1.32 0.76
C LEU A 149 -7.31 1.43 0.26
N LEU A 150 -6.31 1.24 1.13
CA LEU A 150 -4.90 1.33 0.75
C LEU A 150 -4.52 0.30 -0.32
N GLY A 151 -4.95 -0.96 -0.17
CA GLY A 151 -4.57 -2.08 -1.04
C GLY A 151 -4.87 -1.79 -2.53
N PRO A 152 -6.13 -1.49 -2.89
CA PRO A 152 -6.49 -1.18 -4.27
C PRO A 152 -5.78 0.06 -4.83
N ILE A 153 -5.51 1.09 -4.01
CA ILE A 153 -4.81 2.30 -4.47
C ILE A 153 -3.34 2.00 -4.76
N MET A 154 -2.68 1.28 -3.87
CA MET A 154 -1.28 0.88 -4.07
C MET A 154 -1.14 -0.08 -5.24
N ALA A 155 -2.08 -1.00 -5.43
CA ALA A 155 -2.11 -1.88 -6.59
C ALA A 155 -2.37 -1.14 -7.91
N LEU A 156 -3.14 -0.06 -7.88
CA LEU A 156 -3.30 0.81 -9.03
C LEU A 156 -1.98 1.50 -9.38
N ALA A 157 -1.34 2.15 -8.40
CA ALA A 157 -0.06 2.82 -8.59
C ALA A 157 1.05 1.84 -9.04
N PHE A 158 1.15 0.67 -8.40
CA PHE A 158 2.14 -0.34 -8.74
C PHE A 158 1.89 -0.96 -10.12
N GLY A 159 0.62 -1.28 -10.42
CA GLY A 159 0.22 -1.77 -11.74
C GLY A 159 0.57 -0.77 -12.84
N THR A 160 0.36 0.53 -12.61
CA THR A 160 0.75 1.58 -13.56
C THR A 160 2.26 1.69 -13.73
N ALA A 161 3.05 1.56 -12.66
CA ALA A 161 4.51 1.57 -12.73
C ALA A 161 5.06 0.36 -13.52
N LEU A 162 4.42 -0.81 -13.38
CA LEU A 162 4.82 -2.04 -14.07
C LEU A 162 4.21 -2.20 -15.48
N GLY A 163 3.22 -1.39 -15.84
CA GLY A 163 2.45 -1.54 -17.09
C GLY A 163 1.51 -2.76 -17.12
N ASN A 164 1.22 -3.37 -15.96
CA ASN A 164 0.41 -4.59 -15.89
C ASN A 164 -1.09 -4.27 -16.00
N ARG A 165 -1.63 -4.34 -17.22
CA ARG A 165 -3.03 -4.03 -17.53
C ARG A 165 -4.05 -4.86 -16.74
N ASN A 166 -3.72 -6.10 -16.38
CA ASN A 166 -4.61 -6.95 -15.59
C ASN A 166 -4.69 -6.40 -14.16
N LEU A 167 -3.55 -6.10 -13.55
CA LEU A 167 -3.47 -5.51 -12.22
C LEU A 167 -4.17 -4.14 -12.18
N LEU A 168 -3.96 -3.26 -13.17
CA LEU A 168 -4.67 -1.97 -13.27
C LEU A 168 -6.19 -2.16 -13.29
N ARG A 169 -6.71 -3.05 -14.15
CA ARG A 169 -8.16 -3.25 -14.28
C ARG A 169 -8.76 -3.82 -13.00
N ARG A 170 -8.06 -4.76 -12.37
CA ARG A 170 -8.50 -5.39 -11.12
C ARG A 170 -8.52 -4.37 -9.98
N SER A 171 -7.44 -3.63 -9.79
CA SER A 171 -7.33 -2.62 -8.72
C SER A 171 -8.28 -1.44 -8.94
N ALA A 172 -8.41 -0.94 -10.17
CA ALA A 172 -9.38 0.11 -10.50
C ALA A 172 -10.82 -0.34 -10.23
N LYS A 173 -11.17 -1.59 -10.56
CA LYS A 173 -12.50 -2.14 -10.28
C LYS A 173 -12.74 -2.27 -8.78
N SER A 174 -11.79 -2.80 -8.03
CA SER A 174 -11.90 -2.93 -6.56
C SER A 174 -12.01 -1.57 -5.87
N LEU A 175 -11.20 -0.60 -6.30
CA LEU A 175 -11.27 0.78 -5.81
C LEU A 175 -12.63 1.40 -6.12
N ALA A 176 -13.10 1.31 -7.37
CA ALA A 176 -14.41 1.84 -7.75
C ALA A 176 -15.55 1.20 -6.95
N LEU A 177 -15.54 -0.12 -6.73
CA LEU A 177 -16.52 -0.80 -5.90
C LEU A 177 -16.47 -0.34 -4.44
N GLY A 178 -15.27 -0.19 -3.86
CA GLY A 178 -15.09 0.35 -2.51
C GLY A 178 -15.63 1.77 -2.39
N LEU A 179 -15.31 2.63 -3.36
CA LEU A 179 -15.81 4.00 -3.40
C LEU A 179 -17.34 4.05 -3.50
N LEU A 180 -17.93 3.20 -4.35
CA LEU A 180 -19.38 3.10 -4.51
C LEU A 180 -20.07 2.61 -3.24
N ILE A 181 -19.51 1.61 -2.55
CA ILE A 181 -20.05 1.10 -1.28
C ILE A 181 -20.03 2.20 -0.23
N ALA A 182 -18.89 2.87 -0.04
CA ALA A 182 -18.77 3.98 0.91
C ALA A 182 -19.74 5.12 0.56
N ALA A 183 -19.80 5.54 -0.70
CA ALA A 183 -20.75 6.56 -1.14
C ALA A 183 -22.21 6.15 -0.89
N ALA A 184 -22.58 4.90 -1.18
CA ALA A 184 -23.93 4.39 -0.97
C ALA A 184 -24.30 4.34 0.52
N VAL A 185 -23.41 3.83 1.39
CA VAL A 185 -23.62 3.79 2.84
C VAL A 185 -23.71 5.21 3.42
N GLY A 186 -22.82 6.11 3.03
CA GLY A 186 -22.87 7.51 3.42
C GLY A 186 -24.17 8.19 2.98
N THR A 187 -24.64 7.90 1.76
CA THR A 187 -25.92 8.42 1.23
C THR A 187 -27.11 7.90 2.02
N LEU A 188 -27.15 6.60 2.30
CA LEU A 188 -28.19 5.99 3.14
C LEU A 188 -28.22 6.62 4.53
N MET A 189 -27.05 6.87 5.13
CA MET A 189 -26.96 7.58 6.41
C MET A 189 -27.45 9.02 6.30
N GLY A 190 -27.11 9.74 5.22
CA GLY A 190 -27.56 11.12 5.00
C GLY A 190 -29.07 11.24 4.73
N LEU A 191 -29.73 10.17 4.31
CA LEU A 191 -31.20 10.10 4.19
C LEU A 191 -31.89 9.90 5.54
N VAL A 192 -31.24 9.20 6.47
CA VAL A 192 -31.82 8.85 7.79
C VAL A 192 -31.50 9.92 8.84
N ILE A 193 -30.31 10.51 8.77
CA ILE A 193 -29.79 11.49 9.73
C ILE A 193 -30.02 12.90 9.19
N ARG A 194 -30.35 13.86 10.07
CA ARG A 194 -30.35 15.27 9.71
C ARG A 194 -28.92 15.78 9.55
N VAL A 195 -28.50 15.93 8.30
CA VAL A 195 -27.18 16.45 7.94
C VAL A 195 -27.14 17.96 8.14
N ASP A 196 -26.18 18.44 8.92
CA ASP A 196 -25.89 19.85 9.05
C ASP A 196 -24.67 20.21 8.16
N PRO A 197 -24.86 20.92 7.04
CA PRO A 197 -23.76 21.33 6.16
C PRO A 197 -22.82 22.35 6.79
N GLY A 198 -23.22 23.00 7.89
CA GLY A 198 -22.41 23.95 8.66
C GLY A 198 -21.44 23.28 9.64
N ASN A 199 -21.47 21.95 9.76
CA ASN A 199 -20.55 21.17 10.58
C ASN A 199 -19.10 21.43 10.14
N SER A 200 -18.21 21.63 11.12
CA SER A 200 -16.80 21.97 10.90
C SER A 200 -16.05 20.92 10.08
N MET A 201 -16.49 19.66 10.11
CA MET A 201 -15.92 18.53 9.36
C MET A 201 -16.58 18.30 7.99
N MET A 202 -17.73 18.93 7.70
CA MET A 202 -18.42 18.84 6.40
C MET A 202 -18.30 20.12 5.56
N THR A 203 -17.58 21.13 6.08
CA THR A 203 -17.44 22.42 5.40
C THR A 203 -16.44 22.32 4.25
N TYR A 204 -16.93 21.99 3.05
CA TYR A 204 -16.17 22.04 1.78
C TYR A 204 -16.24 23.41 1.10
N GLY A 205 -16.39 24.47 1.89
CA GLY A 205 -16.55 25.86 1.41
C GLY A 205 -15.25 26.51 0.92
N ARG A 206 -14.09 26.04 1.39
CA ARG A 206 -12.77 26.63 1.08
C ARG A 206 -12.28 26.20 -0.30
N ALA A 207 -11.52 27.07 -0.97
CA ALA A 207 -10.85 26.73 -2.21
C ALA A 207 -9.85 25.59 -2.01
N LEU A 208 -9.65 24.84 -3.09
CA LEU A 208 -8.56 23.86 -3.17
C LEU A 208 -7.22 24.59 -3.28
N GLY A 209 -6.49 24.68 -2.17
CA GLY A 209 -5.11 25.18 -2.13
C GLY A 209 -4.07 24.08 -2.08
N LEU A 210 -2.79 24.46 -1.97
CA LEU A 210 -1.66 23.53 -1.85
C LEU A 210 -1.79 22.60 -0.64
N GLU A 211 -2.40 23.10 0.43
CA GLU A 211 -2.73 22.39 1.66
C GLU A 211 -3.66 21.19 1.43
N THR A 212 -4.51 21.23 0.40
CA THR A 212 -5.42 20.12 0.07
C THR A 212 -4.73 18.97 -0.63
N ILE A 213 -3.60 19.23 -1.29
CA ILE A 213 -2.87 18.24 -2.11
C ILE A 213 -1.62 17.72 -1.37
N GLY A 214 -1.01 18.54 -0.52
CA GLY A 214 0.22 18.19 0.21
C GLY A 214 0.05 16.91 1.04
N LEU A 215 -1.07 16.77 1.75
CA LEU A 215 -1.35 15.59 2.57
C LEU A 215 -1.49 14.31 1.72
N PRO A 216 -2.36 14.24 0.68
CA PRO A 216 -2.42 13.10 -0.24
C PRO A 216 -1.09 12.75 -0.90
N LEU A 217 -0.30 13.74 -1.34
CA LEU A 217 1.02 13.50 -1.93
C LEU A 217 1.97 12.83 -0.93
N ALA A 218 2.07 13.38 0.29
CA ALA A 218 2.91 12.82 1.33
C ALA A 218 2.46 11.41 1.73
N ALA A 219 1.15 11.18 1.85
CA ALA A 219 0.57 9.88 2.16
C ALA A 219 0.88 8.85 1.07
N GLY A 220 0.72 9.21 -0.20
CA GLY A 220 1.05 8.33 -1.33
C GLY A 220 2.54 8.01 -1.43
N ALA A 221 3.40 9.00 -1.20
CA ALA A 221 4.84 8.79 -1.16
C ALA A 221 5.25 7.86 -0.02
N ALA A 222 4.72 8.07 1.19
CA ALA A 222 4.98 7.21 2.35
C ALA A 222 4.50 5.77 2.11
N ALA A 223 3.30 5.60 1.56
CA ALA A 223 2.76 4.28 1.22
C ALA A 223 3.59 3.56 0.16
N ALA A 224 4.04 4.26 -0.87
CA ALA A 224 4.90 3.67 -1.90
C ALA A 224 6.30 3.32 -1.37
N LEU A 225 6.89 4.14 -0.49
CA LEU A 225 8.18 3.83 0.13
C LEU A 225 8.08 2.55 0.98
N MET A 226 6.97 2.39 1.69
CA MET A 226 6.69 1.24 2.52
C MET A 226 6.54 -0.04 1.69
N VAL A 227 5.67 0.00 0.67
CA VAL A 227 5.49 -1.11 -0.27
C VAL A 227 6.82 -1.47 -0.94
N ALA A 228 7.62 -0.46 -1.34
CA ALA A 228 8.93 -0.69 -1.94
C ALA A 228 9.98 -1.24 -0.96
N SER A 229 9.75 -1.19 0.35
CA SER A 229 10.70 -1.66 1.37
C SER A 229 10.28 -3.01 1.99
N ALA A 230 9.21 -3.65 1.52
CA ALA A 230 8.63 -4.87 2.10
C ALA A 230 8.31 -4.78 3.61
N ASN A 231 8.18 -3.56 4.15
CA ASN A 231 7.90 -3.33 5.56
C ASN A 231 6.41 -3.03 5.72
N THR A 232 5.56 -4.02 5.97
CA THR A 232 4.11 -3.83 6.05
C THR A 232 3.66 -3.28 7.42
N THR A 233 3.93 -2.00 7.70
CA THR A 233 3.44 -1.38 8.94
C THR A 233 1.98 -0.91 8.77
N SER A 234 1.08 -1.42 9.62
CA SER A 234 -0.36 -1.05 9.68
C SER A 234 -0.62 0.47 9.77
N LEU A 235 0.35 1.25 10.25
CA LEU A 235 0.20 2.68 10.52
C LEU A 235 -0.04 3.52 9.24
N ILE A 236 0.46 3.09 8.08
CA ILE A 236 0.38 3.88 6.84
C ILE A 236 -0.96 3.66 6.11
N GLY A 237 -1.62 2.53 6.35
CA GLY A 237 -3.01 2.30 5.95
C GLY A 237 -3.92 3.42 6.47
N VAL A 238 -3.69 3.86 7.70
CA VAL A 238 -4.40 4.97 8.34
C VAL A 238 -4.15 6.28 7.61
N THR A 239 -2.89 6.59 7.25
CA THR A 239 -2.52 7.87 6.60
C THR A 239 -3.15 8.03 5.22
N VAL A 240 -3.21 6.96 4.42
CA VAL A 240 -3.85 7.02 3.09
C VAL A 240 -5.37 6.99 3.21
N ALA A 241 -5.91 6.19 4.12
CA ALA A 241 -7.35 6.19 4.40
C ALA A 241 -7.82 7.55 4.95
N ALA A 242 -6.96 8.29 5.66
CA ALA A 242 -7.26 9.64 6.15
C ALA A 242 -7.53 10.64 5.03
N ALA A 243 -6.86 10.49 3.89
CA ALA A 243 -7.09 11.35 2.73
C ALA A 243 -8.36 10.98 1.96
N LEU A 244 -8.90 9.75 2.06
CA LEU A 244 -10.02 9.31 1.22
C LEU A 244 -11.33 9.12 1.98
N LEU A 245 -11.30 8.40 3.10
CA LEU A 245 -12.52 7.93 3.75
C LEU A 245 -13.37 9.09 4.29
N PRO A 246 -12.83 10.10 5.00
CA PRO A 246 -13.64 11.22 5.47
C PRO A 246 -14.32 12.02 4.35
N PRO A 247 -13.60 12.50 3.31
CA PRO A 247 -14.26 13.26 2.25
C PRO A 247 -15.26 12.42 1.46
N LEU A 248 -15.06 11.11 1.37
CA LEU A 248 -16.01 10.21 0.73
C LEU A 248 -17.26 9.94 1.59
N ALA A 249 -17.09 9.76 2.89
CA ALA A 249 -18.21 9.62 3.83
C ALA A 249 -19.03 10.92 3.89
N ALA A 250 -18.37 12.08 3.93
CA ALA A 250 -19.02 13.37 3.88
C ALA A 250 -19.71 13.62 2.54
N PHE A 251 -19.11 13.23 1.41
CA PHE A 251 -19.77 13.23 0.10
C PHE A 251 -21.10 12.46 0.15
N GLY A 252 -21.08 11.22 0.68
CA GLY A 252 -22.28 10.43 0.82
C GLY A 252 -23.33 11.11 1.70
N LEU A 253 -22.94 11.62 2.88
CA LEU A 253 -23.85 12.32 3.78
C LEU A 253 -24.50 13.53 3.11
N LEU A 254 -23.71 14.38 2.46
CA LEU A 254 -24.19 15.57 1.76
C LEU A 254 -25.10 15.22 0.58
N LEU A 255 -24.81 14.12 -0.13
CA LEU A 255 -25.65 13.61 -1.20
C LEU A 255 -27.02 13.15 -0.67
N GLY A 256 -27.03 12.40 0.44
CA GLY A 256 -28.25 11.99 1.13
C GLY A 256 -29.06 13.19 1.65
N GLY A 257 -28.37 14.18 2.23
CA GLY A 257 -28.94 15.44 2.70
C GLY A 257 -29.38 16.42 1.62
N GLN A 258 -29.29 16.05 0.33
CA GLN A 258 -29.67 16.89 -0.83
C GLN A 258 -28.83 18.18 -0.99
N TYR A 259 -27.64 18.23 -0.41
CA TYR A 259 -26.68 19.34 -0.54
C TYR A 259 -25.77 19.14 -1.75
N TRP A 260 -26.36 19.13 -2.95
CA TRP A 260 -25.70 18.77 -4.22
C TRP A 260 -24.40 19.56 -4.50
N ALA A 261 -24.39 20.86 -4.22
CA ALA A 261 -23.23 21.71 -4.48
C ALA A 261 -22.01 21.33 -3.59
N GLN A 262 -22.25 21.01 -2.32
CA GLN A 262 -21.20 20.63 -1.39
C GLN A 262 -20.76 19.19 -1.61
N ALA A 263 -21.71 18.29 -1.95
CA ALA A 263 -21.40 16.94 -2.39
C ALA A 263 -20.48 16.95 -3.62
N ALA A 264 -20.77 17.78 -4.63
CA ALA A 264 -19.92 17.92 -5.81
C ALA A 264 -18.48 18.35 -5.46
N ARG A 265 -18.32 19.23 -4.46
CA ARG A 265 -16.98 19.64 -3.98
C ARG A 265 -16.27 18.51 -3.23
N ALA A 266 -16.99 17.79 -2.37
CA ALA A 266 -16.45 16.66 -1.62
C ALA A 266 -15.92 15.54 -2.54
N ILE A 267 -16.68 15.19 -3.60
CA ILE A 267 -16.21 14.16 -4.54
C ILE A 267 -15.01 14.63 -5.36
N VAL A 268 -14.92 15.92 -5.71
CA VAL A 268 -13.72 16.48 -6.37
C VAL A 268 -12.50 16.35 -5.47
N ILE A 269 -12.63 16.58 -4.16
CA ILE A 269 -11.53 16.35 -3.20
C ILE A 269 -11.13 14.87 -3.18
N VAL A 270 -12.08 13.94 -3.14
CA VAL A 270 -11.78 12.49 -3.19
C VAL A 270 -10.98 12.15 -4.47
N LEU A 271 -11.43 12.63 -5.63
CA LEU A 271 -10.76 12.37 -6.90
C LEU A 271 -9.36 12.99 -6.94
N THR A 272 -9.21 14.24 -6.53
CA THR A 272 -7.93 14.93 -6.38
C THR A 272 -6.98 14.12 -5.49
N ASN A 273 -7.47 13.59 -4.37
CA ASN A 273 -6.67 12.82 -3.44
C ASN A 273 -6.20 11.49 -4.05
N ILE A 274 -7.09 10.77 -4.73
CA ILE A 274 -6.73 9.54 -5.46
C ILE A 274 -5.63 9.84 -6.51
N ILE A 275 -5.80 10.91 -7.28
CA ILE A 275 -4.85 11.32 -8.31
C ILE A 275 -3.49 11.66 -7.70
N ALA A 276 -3.48 12.48 -6.65
CA ALA A 276 -2.27 12.91 -5.96
C ALA A 276 -1.53 11.73 -5.32
N ILE A 277 -2.25 10.83 -4.62
CA ILE A 277 -1.65 9.63 -4.02
C ILE A 277 -1.01 8.75 -5.10
N ASN A 278 -1.70 8.52 -6.23
CA ASN A 278 -1.15 7.72 -7.32
C ASN A 278 0.09 8.38 -7.93
N LEU A 279 0.06 9.69 -8.20
CA LEU A 279 1.19 10.42 -8.77
C LEU A 279 2.42 10.35 -7.86
N ALA A 280 2.24 10.61 -6.55
CA ALA A 280 3.33 10.53 -5.58
C ALA A 280 3.89 9.11 -5.47
N ALA A 281 3.01 8.10 -5.43
CA ALA A 281 3.42 6.71 -5.36
C ALA A 281 4.25 6.29 -6.59
N GLN A 282 3.86 6.75 -7.78
CA GLN A 282 4.61 6.45 -8.99
C GLN A 282 5.99 7.12 -9.02
N VAL A 283 6.12 8.38 -8.54
CA VAL A 283 7.43 9.04 -8.40
C VAL A 283 8.35 8.20 -7.51
N VAL A 284 7.84 7.72 -6.37
CA VAL A 284 8.62 6.89 -5.45
C VAL A 284 9.02 5.56 -6.11
N PHE A 285 8.11 4.87 -6.79
CA PHE A 285 8.43 3.62 -7.49
C PHE A 285 9.47 3.82 -8.59
N LEU A 286 9.42 4.95 -9.30
CA LEU A 286 10.43 5.33 -10.29
C LEU A 286 11.80 5.54 -9.63
N VAL A 287 11.85 6.30 -8.53
CA VAL A 287 13.09 6.57 -7.77
C VAL A 287 13.68 5.28 -7.19
N LYS A 288 12.84 4.36 -6.72
CA LYS A 288 13.23 3.04 -6.21
C LYS A 288 13.61 2.04 -7.31
N GLY A 289 13.56 2.43 -8.58
CA GLY A 289 13.96 1.55 -9.68
C GLY A 289 13.03 0.36 -9.91
N ILE A 290 11.77 0.44 -9.45
CA ILE A 290 10.73 -0.54 -9.79
C ILE A 290 10.35 -0.28 -11.25
N ARG A 291 10.97 -1.04 -12.16
CA ARG A 291 10.80 -0.91 -13.61
C ARG A 291 10.07 -2.13 -14.18
N PRO A 292 9.32 -1.98 -15.28
CA PRO A 292 8.73 -3.10 -16.01
C PRO A 292 9.81 -4.13 -16.36
N ASN A 293 9.57 -5.39 -16.00
CA ASN A 293 10.54 -6.47 -16.18
C ASN A 293 10.86 -6.65 -17.67
N ARG A 294 12.16 -6.69 -18.02
CA ARG A 294 12.64 -6.72 -19.42
C ARG A 294 12.60 -8.13 -20.04
N TYR A 295 12.34 -9.16 -19.23
CA TYR A 295 12.59 -10.56 -19.61
C TYR A 295 11.36 -11.44 -19.91
N LEU A 296 10.12 -10.92 -19.90
CA LEU A 296 8.93 -11.79 -20.06
C LEU A 296 7.91 -11.47 -21.17
N SER A 297 8.09 -10.46 -22.05
CA SER A 297 7.40 -10.42 -23.36
C SER A 297 7.78 -9.19 -24.20
N ASP A 298 7.51 -9.26 -25.51
CA ASP A 298 7.53 -8.21 -26.54
C ASP A 298 6.71 -6.92 -26.23
N THR A 299 6.24 -6.73 -24.99
CA THR A 299 5.34 -5.65 -24.55
C THR A 299 6.04 -4.58 -23.69
N TYR A 300 7.36 -4.42 -23.86
CA TYR A 300 8.16 -3.44 -23.10
C TYR A 300 7.78 -1.97 -23.43
N GLN A 301 7.60 -1.65 -24.71
CA GLN A 301 7.22 -0.28 -25.14
C GLN A 301 5.80 0.11 -24.72
N THR A 302 4.86 -0.84 -24.74
CA THR A 302 3.46 -0.56 -24.40
C THR A 302 3.29 -0.25 -22.92
N SER A 303 4.10 -0.86 -22.05
CA SER A 303 4.10 -0.66 -20.60
C SER A 303 4.54 0.76 -20.20
N ILE A 304 5.63 1.25 -20.80
CA ILE A 304 6.13 2.62 -20.58
C ILE A 304 5.14 3.66 -21.14
N PHE A 305 4.60 3.46 -22.35
CA PHE A 305 3.60 4.38 -22.91
C PHE A 305 2.31 4.43 -22.09
N THR A 306 1.84 3.29 -21.56
CA THR A 306 0.69 3.31 -20.64
C THR A 306 1.01 3.99 -19.32
N ALA A 307 2.20 3.80 -18.75
CA ALA A 307 2.61 4.47 -17.53
C ALA A 307 2.66 5.98 -17.74
N VAL A 308 3.41 6.44 -18.76
CA VAL A 308 3.56 7.87 -19.09
C VAL A 308 2.23 8.51 -19.49
N GLY A 309 1.38 7.81 -20.25
CA GLY A 309 0.05 8.29 -20.63
C GLY A 309 -0.89 8.43 -19.43
N VAL A 310 -0.86 7.48 -18.49
CA VAL A 310 -1.63 7.57 -17.24
C VAL A 310 -1.11 8.71 -16.36
N TRP A 311 0.21 8.85 -16.21
CA TRP A 311 0.83 9.99 -15.50
C TRP A 311 0.40 11.33 -16.08
N ALA A 312 0.52 11.50 -17.39
CA ALA A 312 0.14 12.74 -18.08
C ALA A 312 -1.36 13.02 -17.92
N GLY A 313 -2.21 12.00 -18.05
CA GLY A 313 -3.65 12.13 -17.84
C GLY A 313 -4.00 12.50 -16.39
N LEU A 314 -3.36 11.87 -15.41
CA LEU A 314 -3.53 12.18 -13.98
C LEU A 314 -3.06 13.60 -13.65
N ALA A 315 -1.91 14.02 -14.17
CA ALA A 315 -1.37 15.36 -13.96
C ALA A 315 -2.26 16.45 -14.59
N VAL A 316 -2.76 16.22 -15.81
CA VAL A 316 -3.72 17.13 -16.47
C VAL A 316 -5.05 17.17 -15.70
N ALA A 317 -5.57 16.02 -15.24
CA ALA A 317 -6.78 15.96 -14.44
C ALA A 317 -6.62 16.70 -13.10
N LEU A 318 -5.46 16.57 -12.45
CA LEU A 318 -5.13 17.30 -11.23
C LEU A 318 -5.07 18.81 -11.49
N ALA A 319 -4.37 19.23 -12.55
CA ALA A 319 -4.26 20.64 -12.93
C ALA A 319 -5.63 21.24 -13.30
N ALA A 320 -6.48 20.49 -14.00
CA ALA A 320 -7.84 20.90 -14.32
C ALA A 320 -8.71 21.01 -13.08
N ALA A 321 -8.65 20.03 -12.15
CA ALA A 321 -9.37 20.10 -10.89
C ALA A 321 -8.97 21.35 -10.09
N LEU A 322 -7.68 21.67 -10.03
CA LEU A 322 -7.18 22.88 -9.37
C LEU A 322 -7.58 24.16 -10.09
N PHE A 323 -7.53 24.19 -11.41
CA PHE A 323 -7.91 25.37 -12.18
C PHE A 323 -9.40 25.68 -12.04
N PHE A 324 -10.27 24.68 -12.21
CA PHE A 324 -11.72 24.87 -12.15
C PHE A 324 -12.28 25.05 -10.73
N PHE A 325 -11.69 24.41 -9.71
CA PHE A 325 -12.19 24.47 -8.33
C PHE A 325 -11.30 25.27 -7.37
N GLY A 326 -10.10 25.67 -7.78
CA GLY A 326 -9.23 26.60 -7.05
C GLY A 326 -9.58 28.07 -7.31
N ASP A 327 -10.01 28.42 -8.52
CA ASP A 327 -10.30 29.82 -8.91
C ASP A 327 -11.63 30.37 -8.33
N LEU A 328 -12.49 29.49 -7.81
CA LEU A 328 -13.72 29.87 -7.10
C LEU A 328 -13.50 30.39 -5.67
N GLY A 329 -12.27 30.42 -5.16
CA GLY A 329 -11.94 31.00 -3.84
C GLY A 329 -11.11 32.27 -3.88
N VAL A 330 -10.58 32.68 -5.03
CA VAL A 330 -9.83 33.95 -5.13
C VAL A 330 -10.78 35.14 -5.32
N THR A 331 -11.96 34.94 -5.89
CA THR A 331 -12.94 36.01 -6.10
C THR A 331 -13.89 36.27 -4.93
N ALA A 332 -13.90 35.40 -3.90
CA ALA A 332 -14.75 35.56 -2.72
C ALA A 332 -14.06 36.32 -1.56
N SER A 333 -12.74 36.55 -1.62
CA SER A 333 -12.00 37.33 -0.61
C SER A 333 -11.83 38.81 -0.98
N SER A 334 -12.39 39.26 -2.12
CA SER A 334 -12.38 40.66 -2.56
C SER A 334 -13.80 41.24 -2.63
N GLY A 335 -14.54 41.20 -1.52
CA GLY A 335 -15.75 41.98 -1.28
C GLY A 335 -15.51 43.02 -0.17
N PRO A 336 -15.95 44.29 -0.31
CA PRO A 336 -15.46 45.41 0.48
C PRO A 336 -16.19 45.54 1.82
N ASP A 337 -15.87 44.73 2.83
CA ASP A 337 -16.44 44.88 4.19
C ASP A 337 -15.38 44.74 5.30
N GLN A 338 -14.26 45.44 5.15
CA GLN A 338 -13.30 45.70 6.24
C GLN A 338 -12.98 47.20 6.44
N GLN A 339 -13.86 48.08 5.98
CA GLN A 339 -13.90 49.47 6.43
C GLN A 339 -15.23 49.69 7.10
N ILE A 340 -15.22 49.82 8.42
CA ILE A 340 -16.19 50.42 9.37
C ILE A 340 -16.09 49.59 10.67
N GLN A 341 -14.94 49.67 11.33
CA GLN A 341 -14.80 49.47 12.79
C GLN A 341 -13.38 49.90 13.20
N SER A 342 -13.01 51.13 12.83
CA SER A 342 -11.85 51.82 13.38
C SER A 342 -12.02 53.32 13.21
N ASP A 343 -13.09 53.88 13.76
CA ASP A 343 -13.10 55.29 14.16
C ASP A 343 -13.57 55.33 15.61
N GLY A 344 -12.72 55.93 16.44
CA GLY A 344 -13.03 56.32 17.81
C GLY A 344 -13.76 57.65 17.88
#